data_AF-A0A2V9KBR5-F1
#
_entry.id   AF-A0A2V9KBR5-F1
#
_cell.length_a   1.000
_cell.length_b   1.000
_cell.length_c   1.000
_cell.angle_alpha   90.00
_cell.angle_beta   90.00
_cell.angle_gamma   90.00
#
_symmetry.space_group_name_H-M   'P 1'
#
loop_
_entity.id
_entity.type
_entity.pdbx_description
1 polymer ?
#
loop_
_entity_poly.entity_id
_entity_poly.type
_entity_poly.pdbx_seq_one_letter_code
_entity_poly.pdbx_strand_id
1 'polypeptide(L)'
;MRVEIRGRNRYWRDAVPIEWEHRFPDRKLVPEAEGLYLIEEAWLADLEAAAEKCFSTVMVAPEDPGRLSWLRRLVARRDPE
;
A
#
# COMPACT_ATOMS: atom_id res chain seq x y z
N MET A 1 -2.26 -7.87 4.12
CA MET A 1 -1.75 -6.55 4.57
C MET A 1 -1.97 -5.50 3.49
N ARG A 2 -2.07 -4.22 3.86
CA ARG A 2 -2.25 -3.13 2.90
C ARG A 2 -0.91 -2.47 2.55
N VAL A 3 -0.71 -2.19 1.27
CA VAL A 3 0.47 -1.48 0.76
C VAL A 3 0.07 -0.35 -0.19
N GLU A 4 0.89 0.68 -0.23
CA GLU A 4 0.83 1.77 -1.20
C GLU A 4 2.01 1.66 -2.17
N ILE A 5 1.73 1.66 -3.47
CA ILE A 5 2.74 1.74 -4.52
C ILE A 5 2.87 3.19 -4.95
N ARG A 6 4.06 3.76 -4.78
CA ARG A 6 4.38 5.13 -5.22
C ARG A 6 5.39 5.09 -6.36
N GLY A 7 5.01 5.66 -7.49
CA GLY A 7 5.92 5.91 -8.62
C GLY A 7 6.19 7.39 -8.80
N ARG A 8 7.22 7.74 -9.57
CA ARG A 8 7.51 9.14 -9.95
C ARG A 8 6.31 9.81 -10.65
N ASN A 9 5.53 9.03 -11.37
CA ASN A 9 4.29 9.45 -12.02
C ASN A 9 3.34 8.24 -12.11
N ARG A 10 2.14 8.48 -12.63
CA ARG A 10 1.12 7.44 -12.84
C ARG A 10 1.64 6.28 -13.70
N TYR A 11 2.41 6.57 -14.76
CA TYR A 11 2.94 5.55 -15.66
C TYR A 11 3.82 4.53 -14.92
N TRP A 12 4.77 5.00 -14.11
CA TRP A 12 5.67 4.12 -13.36
C TRP A 12 4.96 3.33 -12.26
N ARG A 13 3.99 3.96 -11.59
CA ARG A 13 3.15 3.28 -10.60
C ARG A 13 2.32 2.17 -11.25
N ASP A 14 1.64 2.48 -12.35
CA ASP A 14 0.75 1.55 -13.05
C ASP A 14 1.52 0.43 -13.78
N ALA A 15 2.84 0.57 -13.95
CA ALA A 15 3.72 -0.50 -14.45
C ALA A 15 3.97 -1.63 -13.43
N VAL A 16 3.90 -1.34 -12.12
CA VAL A 16 4.19 -2.34 -11.07
C VAL A 16 3.21 -3.52 -11.09
N PRO A 17 1.87 -3.33 -11.16
CA PRO A 17 0.94 -4.45 -11.26
C PRO A 17 1.16 -5.30 -12.53
N ILE A 18 1.58 -4.66 -13.64
CA ILE A 18 1.86 -5.37 -14.91
C ILE A 18 3.10 -6.26 -14.76
N GLU A 19 4.20 -5.71 -14.24
CA GLU A 19 5.42 -6.47 -13.95
C GLU A 19 5.16 -7.59 -12.93
N TRP A 20 4.31 -7.32 -11.94
CA TRP A 20 3.91 -8.31 -10.94
C TRP A 20 3.15 -9.49 -11.56
N GLU A 21 2.11 -9.22 -12.36
CA GLU A 21 1.32 -10.26 -13.04
C GLU A 21 2.17 -11.08 -14.02
N HIS A 22 3.17 -10.46 -14.65
CA HIS A 22 4.09 -11.15 -15.54
C HIS A 22 4.98 -12.16 -14.77
N ARG A 23 5.51 -11.77 -13.61
CA ARG A 23 6.41 -12.62 -12.81
C ARG A 23 5.69 -13.66 -11.96
N PHE A 24 4.53 -13.30 -11.42
CA PHE A 24 3.79 -14.10 -10.45
C PHE A 24 2.32 -14.21 -10.86
N PRO A 25 2.01 -14.93 -11.96
CA PRO A 25 0.68 -14.96 -12.54
C PRO A 25 -0.41 -15.44 -11.56
N ASP A 26 -0.05 -16.29 -10.59
CA ASP A 26 -0.96 -16.85 -9.60
C ASP A 26 -1.13 -15.98 -8.34
N ARG A 27 -0.30 -14.95 -8.16
CA ARG A 27 -0.37 -14.04 -7.00
C ARG A 27 -1.11 -12.77 -7.40
N LYS A 28 -2.37 -12.60 -6.99
CA LYS A 28 -3.18 -11.45 -7.39
C LYS A 28 -3.13 -10.32 -6.38
N LEU A 29 -2.65 -9.14 -6.79
CA LEU A 29 -2.82 -7.91 -6.01
C LEU A 29 -4.29 -7.49 -6.04
N VAL A 30 -4.91 -7.26 -4.89
CA VAL A 30 -6.30 -6.81 -4.83
C VAL A 30 -6.33 -5.28 -4.69
N PRO A 31 -6.82 -4.53 -5.68
CA PRO A 31 -6.86 -3.07 -5.59
C PRO A 31 -7.92 -2.60 -4.58
N GLU A 32 -7.56 -1.66 -3.70
CA GLU A 32 -8.51 -1.00 -2.78
C GLU A 32 -8.82 0.44 -3.20
N ALA A 33 -7.80 1.17 -3.65
CA ALA A 33 -7.91 2.53 -4.15
C ALA A 33 -6.72 2.83 -5.07
N GLU A 34 -6.63 4.06 -5.58
CA GLU A 34 -5.54 4.44 -6.47
C GLU A 34 -4.16 4.25 -5.79
N GLY A 35 -3.36 3.33 -6.32
CA GLY A 35 -2.05 2.99 -5.77
C GLY A 35 -2.07 2.15 -4.49
N LEU A 36 -3.25 1.79 -3.96
CA LEU A 36 -3.39 0.97 -2.74
C LEU A 36 -3.84 -0.45 -3.08
N TYR A 37 -3.14 -1.43 -2.51
CA TYR A 37 -3.37 -2.85 -2.76
C TYR A 37 -3.35 -3.66 -1.46
N LEU A 38 -4.14 -4.73 -1.42
CA LEU A 38 -4.02 -5.80 -0.44
C LEU A 38 -3.17 -6.93 -1.01
N ILE A 39 -2.26 -7.42 -0.18
CA ILE A 39 -1.32 -8.51 -0.50
C ILE A 39 -1.19 -9.49 0.67
N GLU A 40 -0.71 -10.70 0.39
CA GLU A 40 -0.16 -11.57 1.44
C GLU A 40 1.17 -11.01 1.94
N GLU A 41 1.45 -11.15 3.24
CA GLU A 41 2.68 -10.64 3.85
C GLU A 41 3.95 -11.24 3.24
N ALA A 42 3.88 -12.53 2.88
CA ALA A 42 4.99 -13.24 2.24
C ALA A 42 5.37 -12.66 0.87
N TRP A 43 4.52 -11.83 0.25
CA TRP A 43 4.75 -11.25 -1.06
C TRP A 43 5.47 -9.90 -1.02
N LEU A 44 5.63 -9.30 0.17
CA LEU A 44 6.13 -7.93 0.30
C LEU A 44 7.51 -7.73 -0.34
N ALA A 45 8.48 -8.61 -0.03
CA ALA A 45 9.84 -8.50 -0.55
C ALA A 45 9.90 -8.66 -2.08
N ASP A 46 9.09 -9.56 -2.64
CA ASP A 46 8.98 -9.74 -4.07
C ASP A 46 8.34 -8.52 -4.75
N LEU A 47 7.36 -7.90 -4.09
CA LEU A 47 6.66 -6.73 -4.62
C LEU A 47 7.56 -5.49 -4.57
N GLU A 48 8.38 -5.35 -3.53
CA GLU A 48 9.42 -4.33 -3.45
C GLU A 48 10.42 -4.48 -4.61
N ALA A 49 10.87 -5.70 -4.91
CA ALA A 49 11.77 -5.97 -6.02
C ALA A 49 11.13 -5.73 -7.40
N ALA A 50 9.82 -5.96 -7.55
CA ALA A 50 9.08 -5.59 -8.76
C ALA A 50 8.95 -4.07 -8.89
N ALA A 51 8.65 -3.37 -7.79
CA ALA A 51 8.51 -1.92 -7.77
C ALA A 51 9.82 -1.21 -8.13
N GLU A 52 10.96 -1.69 -7.62
CA GLU A 52 12.29 -1.13 -7.92
C GLU A 52 12.59 -1.15 -9.43
N LYS A 53 12.25 -2.25 -10.12
CA LYS A 53 12.39 -2.35 -11.59
C LYS A 53 11.50 -1.37 -12.36
N CYS A 54 10.41 -0.92 -11.75
CA CYS A 54 9.48 0.04 -12.30
C CYS A 54 9.70 1.46 -11.74
N PHE A 55 10.88 1.78 -11.19
CA PHE A 55 11.20 3.09 -10.61
C PHE A 55 10.15 3.56 -9.58
N SER A 56 9.66 2.62 -8.78
CA SER A 56 8.61 2.80 -7.79
C SER A 56 9.03 2.22 -6.44
N THR A 57 8.29 2.55 -5.40
CA THR A 57 8.51 2.08 -4.02
C THR A 57 7.21 1.55 -3.45
N VAL A 58 7.30 0.52 -2.62
CA VAL A 58 6.19 -0.04 -1.85
C VAL A 58 6.29 0.47 -0.42
N MET A 59 5.18 0.94 0.15
CA MET A 59 5.11 1.31 1.56
C MET A 59 3.99 0.54 2.23
N VAL A 60 4.24 0.02 3.44
CA VAL A 60 3.17 -0.57 4.25
C VAL A 60 2.20 0.53 4.68
N ALA A 61 0.95 0.40 4.27
CA ALA A 61 -0.10 1.34 4.64
C ALA A 61 -0.81 0.84 5.90
N PRO A 62 -1.22 1.74 6.82
CA PRO A 62 -2.02 1.34 7.97
C PRO A 62 -3.34 0.72 7.50
N GLU A 63 -3.80 -0.33 8.19
CA GLU A 63 -4.98 -1.10 7.81
C GLU A 63 -6.26 -0.24 7.75
N ASP A 64 -6.40 0.77 8.60
CA ASP A 64 -7.45 1.81 8.50
C ASP A 64 -7.18 2.97 9.50
N PRO A 65 -6.90 4.22 9.07
CA PRO A 65 -6.79 5.36 9.97
C PRO A 65 -8.15 5.82 10.54
N GLY A 66 -9.29 5.41 9.96
CA GLY A 66 -10.62 5.76 10.44
C GLY A 66 -10.89 5.28 11.87
N ARG A 67 -10.39 4.09 12.22
CA ARG A 67 -10.39 3.54 13.59
C ARG A 67 -9.44 4.24 14.57
N LEU A 68 -8.51 5.09 14.13
CA LEU A 68 -7.64 5.85 15.04
C LEU A 68 -8.11 7.29 15.23
N SER A 69 -8.97 7.78 14.32
CA SER A 69 -9.53 9.13 14.39
C SER A 69 -10.50 9.33 15.56
N TRP A 70 -11.26 8.30 15.95
CA TRP A 70 -12.16 8.38 17.11
C TRP A 70 -11.39 8.35 18.44
N LEU A 71 -10.30 7.59 18.52
CA LEU A 71 -9.41 7.57 19.69
C LEU A 71 -8.73 8.93 19.90
N ARG A 72 -8.25 9.57 18.82
CA ARG A 72 -7.69 10.94 18.89
C ARG A 72 -8.72 11.97 19.37
N ARG A 73 -9.99 11.84 18.97
CA ARG A 73 -11.08 12.72 19.42
C ARG A 73 -11.47 12.54 20.90
N LEU A 74 -11.29 11.35 21.47
CA LEU A 74 -11.57 11.11 22.89
C LEU A 74 -10.43 11.61 23.81
N VAL A 75 -9.17 11.47 23.38
CA VAL A 75 -8.01 11.99 24.14
C VAL A 75 -7.98 13.53 24.13
N ALA A 76 -8.33 14.17 23.01
CA ALA A 76 -8.40 15.62 22.91
C ALA A 76 -9.53 16.29 23.72
N ARG A 77 -10.44 15.52 24.33
CA ARG A 77 -11.58 16.05 25.11
C ARG A 77 -11.34 16.01 26.63
N ARG A 78 -10.11 15.68 27.08
CA ARG A 78 -9.82 15.45 28.50
C ARG A 78 -8.71 16.34 29.09
N ASP A 79 -8.56 17.55 28.56
CA ASP A 79 -7.92 18.65 29.28
C ASP A 79 -8.97 19.71 29.61
N PRO A 80 -9.55 19.70 30.81
CA PRO A 80 -10.03 20.92 31.44
C PRO A 80 -8.85 21.55 32.20
N GLU A 81 -8.56 22.81 31.90
CA GLU A 81 -7.92 23.73 32.86
C GLU A 81 -8.71 23.80 34.17
#